data_AF-A0A8J4TAG4-F1
#
_entry.id   AF-A0A8J4TAG4-F1
#
_cell.length_a   1.000
_cell.length_b   1.000
_cell.length_c   1.000
_cell.angle_alpha   90.00
_cell.angle_beta   90.00
_cell.angle_gamma   90.00
#
_symmetry.space_group_name_H-M   'P 1'
#
loop_
_entity.id
_entity.type
_entity.pdbx_description
1 polymer ?
#
loop_
_entity_poly.entity_id
_entity_poly.type
_entity_poly.pdbx_seq_one_letter_code
_entity_poly.pdbx_strand_id
1 'polypeptide(L)'
;MDAKMCSLCGEESFGTGSDHIREKDGIWALFAWLSILAARSRAGLPVDVEAVVREHWVKYGRYFFTRYDYENCESTHGDAIMDRLKSLLKLGVKDRKFETSHGHTFVGDFCDDFSYVDPVDHSETKNQGIRIMFTDGTRFVFRLSGTGSSGATLRVYVDTFEPDPAKHAIQSQVYLKAHIELALQLCGVTEITGRSAPTVIT
;
A
#
# COMPACT_ATOMS: atom_id res chain seq x y z
N MET A 1 16.83 4.91 -13.50
CA MET A 1 16.93 4.06 -14.71
C MET A 1 18.19 4.34 -15.52
N ASP A 2 18.77 5.55 -15.47
CA ASP A 2 20.02 5.87 -16.18
C ASP A 2 21.24 5.05 -15.75
N ALA A 3 21.29 4.69 -14.46
CA ALA A 3 22.27 3.74 -13.93
C ALA A 3 22.03 2.28 -14.39
N LYS A 4 21.01 2.02 -15.22
CA LYS A 4 20.63 0.70 -15.77
C LYS A 4 20.33 -0.37 -14.71
N MET A 5 19.92 0.05 -13.51
CA MET A 5 19.58 -0.85 -12.40
C MET A 5 18.09 -1.22 -12.32
N CYS A 6 17.24 -0.63 -13.17
CA CYS A 6 15.81 -0.89 -13.21
C CYS A 6 15.29 -0.62 -14.62
N SER A 7 14.50 -1.54 -15.16
CA SER A 7 13.87 -1.44 -16.49
C SER A 7 12.33 -1.47 -16.45
N LEU A 8 11.72 -1.82 -15.32
CA LEU A 8 10.27 -1.81 -15.12
C LEU A 8 9.98 -1.32 -13.71
N CYS A 9 9.12 -0.31 -13.59
CA CYS A 9 8.69 0.21 -12.29
C CYS A 9 7.20 0.55 -12.31
N GLY A 10 6.61 0.65 -11.12
CA GLY A 10 5.22 1.04 -10.95
C GLY A 10 4.94 1.55 -9.55
N GLU A 11 3.82 2.26 -9.41
CA GLU A 11 3.32 2.82 -8.17
C GLU A 11 1.83 2.47 -8.04
N GLU A 12 1.37 2.24 -6.82
CA GLU A 12 -0.03 1.92 -6.51
C GLU A 12 -1.02 2.98 -7.01
N SER A 13 -0.56 4.23 -7.16
CA SER A 13 -1.31 5.36 -7.70
C SER A 13 -1.46 5.28 -9.23
N PHE A 14 -1.81 4.10 -9.76
CA PHE A 14 -2.09 3.84 -11.17
C PHE A 14 -0.93 4.18 -12.12
N GLY A 15 0.30 4.05 -11.62
CA GLY A 15 1.51 4.39 -12.36
C GLY A 15 2.28 3.17 -12.82
N THR A 16 2.65 3.09 -14.09
CA THR A 16 3.57 2.07 -14.59
C THR A 16 4.45 2.67 -15.69
N GLY A 17 5.71 2.25 -15.76
CA GLY A 17 6.65 2.72 -16.76
C GLY A 17 7.87 1.80 -16.89
N SER A 18 8.71 2.08 -17.88
CA SER A 18 9.97 1.39 -18.12
C SER A 18 11.06 2.38 -18.51
N ASP A 19 12.28 1.89 -18.73
CA ASP A 19 13.46 2.71 -19.04
C ASP A 19 13.44 3.38 -20.43
N HIS A 20 12.39 3.16 -21.22
CA HIS A 20 12.15 3.84 -22.50
C HIS A 20 12.01 5.37 -22.36
N ILE A 21 11.45 5.85 -21.24
CA ILE A 21 11.38 7.28 -20.87
C ILE A 21 11.70 7.46 -19.39
N ARG A 22 11.53 8.67 -18.85
CA ARG A 22 11.77 9.01 -17.43
C ARG A 22 10.50 9.46 -16.70
N GLU A 23 9.35 9.02 -17.19
CA GLU A 23 8.02 9.30 -16.65
C GLU A 23 7.16 8.03 -16.65
N LYS A 24 6.04 8.06 -15.92
CA LYS A 24 4.98 7.06 -16.07
C LYS A 24 4.34 7.21 -17.45
N ASP A 25 3.96 6.10 -18.07
CA ASP A 25 3.31 6.11 -19.38
C ASP A 25 2.11 5.13 -19.41
N GLY A 26 0.91 5.71 -19.37
CA GLY A 26 -0.33 4.94 -19.41
C GLY A 26 -0.61 4.29 -20.76
N ILE A 27 -0.20 4.91 -21.87
CA ILE A 27 -0.39 4.35 -23.22
C ILE A 27 0.58 3.18 -23.42
N TRP A 28 1.82 3.34 -22.96
CA TRP A 28 2.78 2.25 -22.91
C TRP A 28 2.26 1.06 -22.08
N ALA A 29 1.71 1.32 -20.89
CA ALA A 29 1.15 0.27 -20.03
C ALA A 29 -0.03 -0.46 -20.70
N LEU A 30 -0.90 0.27 -21.40
CA LEU A 30 -1.97 -0.30 -22.21
C LEU A 30 -1.41 -1.22 -23.31
N PHE A 31 -0.43 -0.76 -24.09
CA PHE A 31 0.16 -1.58 -25.14
C PHE A 31 0.94 -2.79 -24.60
N ALA A 32 1.54 -2.68 -23.41
CA ALA A 32 2.14 -3.81 -22.72
C ALA A 32 1.09 -4.88 -22.38
N TRP A 33 -0.07 -4.48 -21.85
CA TRP A 33 -1.20 -5.40 -21.61
C TRP A 33 -1.74 -6.03 -22.88
N LEU A 34 -1.96 -5.23 -23.93
CA LEU A 34 -2.40 -5.76 -25.24
C LEU A 34 -1.39 -6.75 -25.83
N SER A 35 -0.09 -6.51 -25.62
CA SER A 35 0.98 -7.42 -26.04
C SER A 35 0.93 -8.75 -25.28
N ILE A 36 0.67 -8.73 -23.96
CA ILE A 36 0.46 -9.93 -23.15
C ILE A 36 -0.73 -10.73 -23.68
N LEU A 37 -1.87 -10.06 -23.90
CA LEU A 37 -3.09 -10.70 -24.41
C LEU A 37 -2.89 -11.27 -25.81
N ALA A 38 -2.20 -10.56 -26.70
CA ALA A 38 -1.87 -11.04 -28.03
C ALA A 38 -0.93 -12.25 -28.01
N ALA A 39 0.04 -12.28 -27.09
CA ALA A 39 0.93 -13.43 -26.91
C ALA A 39 0.15 -14.67 -26.42
N ARG A 40 -0.80 -14.50 -25.50
CA ARG A 40 -1.69 -15.56 -25.05
C ARG A 40 -2.56 -16.10 -26.17
N SER A 41 -3.14 -15.20 -26.98
CA SER A 41 -3.92 -15.58 -28.17
C SER A 41 -3.11 -16.47 -29.12
N ARG A 42 -1.87 -16.08 -29.45
CA ARG A 42 -0.96 -16.89 -30.28
C ARG A 42 -0.61 -18.25 -29.69
N ALA A 43 -0.64 -18.37 -28.35
CA ALA A 43 -0.42 -19.61 -27.63
C ALA A 43 -1.70 -20.45 -27.44
N GLY A 44 -2.85 -20.03 -27.97
CA GLY A 44 -4.13 -20.71 -27.79
C GLY A 44 -4.68 -20.62 -26.36
N LEU A 45 -4.22 -19.66 -25.56
CA LEU A 45 -4.66 -19.42 -24.18
C LEU A 45 -5.81 -18.40 -24.13
N PRO A 46 -6.62 -18.38 -23.05
CA PRO A 46 -7.66 -17.38 -22.86
C PRO A 46 -7.12 -15.94 -22.97
N VAL A 47 -7.79 -15.11 -23.76
CA VAL A 47 -7.49 -13.69 -23.99
C VAL A 47 -8.38 -12.84 -23.09
N ASP A 48 -8.22 -13.02 -21.79
CA ASP A 48 -9.03 -12.39 -20.75
C ASP A 48 -8.13 -11.88 -19.61
N VAL A 49 -8.37 -10.65 -19.16
CA VAL A 49 -7.58 -9.99 -18.11
C VAL A 49 -7.77 -10.71 -16.78
N GLU A 50 -8.99 -11.14 -16.46
CA GLU A 50 -9.26 -11.84 -15.20
C GLU A 50 -8.51 -13.17 -15.15
N ALA A 51 -8.52 -13.95 -16.24
CA ALA A 51 -7.73 -15.17 -16.35
C ALA A 51 -6.23 -14.94 -16.11
N VAL A 52 -5.63 -13.91 -16.73
CA VAL A 52 -4.21 -13.57 -16.52
C VAL A 52 -3.92 -13.27 -15.06
N VAL A 53 -4.74 -12.44 -14.43
CA VAL A 53 -4.56 -12.01 -13.04
C VAL A 53 -4.75 -13.20 -12.07
N ARG A 54 -5.77 -14.04 -12.29
CA ARG A 54 -6.02 -15.22 -11.45
C ARG A 54 -4.92 -16.27 -11.59
N GLU A 55 -4.45 -16.53 -12.82
CA GLU A 55 -3.30 -17.42 -13.04
C GLU A 55 -2.04 -16.88 -12.35
N HIS A 56 -1.83 -15.55 -12.37
CA HIS A 56 -0.74 -14.92 -11.63
C HIS A 56 -0.87 -15.12 -10.12
N TRP A 57 -2.07 -14.94 -9.55
CA TRP A 57 -2.31 -15.19 -8.13
C TRP A 57 -2.11 -16.65 -7.74
N VAL A 58 -2.58 -17.60 -8.55
CA VAL A 58 -2.34 -19.03 -8.29
C VAL A 58 -0.84 -19.34 -8.25
N LYS A 59 -0.06 -18.70 -9.13
CA LYS A 59 1.38 -18.94 -9.23
C LYS A 59 2.21 -18.26 -8.12
N TYR A 60 1.83 -17.05 -7.72
CA TYR A 60 2.66 -16.20 -6.84
C TYR A 60 2.00 -15.85 -5.49
N GLY A 61 0.76 -16.30 -5.27
CA GLY A 61 -0.10 -15.80 -4.20
C GLY A 61 -0.73 -14.45 -4.54
N ARG A 62 -1.67 -14.00 -3.70
CA ARG A 62 -2.34 -12.70 -3.87
C ARG A 62 -1.95 -11.78 -2.73
N TYR A 63 -1.47 -10.58 -3.06
CA TYR A 63 -1.48 -9.47 -2.12
C TYR A 63 -2.84 -8.78 -2.18
N PHE A 64 -3.59 -8.85 -1.08
CA PHE A 64 -4.73 -7.97 -0.89
C PHE A 64 -4.21 -6.59 -0.55
N PHE A 65 -4.76 -5.56 -1.19
CA PHE A 65 -4.33 -4.18 -1.03
C PHE A 65 -5.55 -3.25 -1.02
N THR A 66 -5.48 -2.18 -0.23
CA THR A 66 -6.35 -1.00 -0.37
C THR A 66 -5.62 0.25 0.13
N ARG A 67 -6.04 1.41 -0.39
CA ARG A 67 -5.62 2.73 0.10
C ARG A 67 -6.82 3.55 0.53
N TYR A 68 -6.78 4.09 1.73
CA TYR A 68 -7.77 5.01 2.29
C TYR A 68 -7.16 6.42 2.32
N ASP A 69 -7.79 7.36 1.63
CA ASP A 69 -7.37 8.75 1.61
C ASP A 69 -8.33 9.61 2.42
N TYR A 70 -7.81 10.32 3.42
CA TYR A 70 -8.53 11.33 4.19
C TYR A 70 -8.05 12.71 3.74
N GLU A 71 -8.75 13.28 2.77
CA GLU A 71 -8.34 14.52 2.11
C GLU A 71 -8.78 15.77 2.87
N ASN A 72 -8.06 16.88 2.73
CA ASN A 72 -8.42 18.16 3.34
C ASN A 72 -8.62 18.06 4.87
N CYS A 73 -7.77 17.28 5.55
CA CYS A 73 -7.67 17.31 7.00
C CYS A 73 -7.01 18.63 7.45
N GLU A 74 -7.37 19.15 8.62
CA GLU A 74 -6.58 20.21 9.23
C GLU A 74 -5.13 19.73 9.46
N SER A 75 -4.15 20.58 9.19
CA SER A 75 -2.73 20.19 9.32
C SER A 75 -2.39 19.73 10.73
N THR A 76 -2.98 20.37 11.76
CA THR A 76 -2.85 19.98 13.18
C THR A 76 -3.34 18.56 13.45
N HIS A 77 -4.42 18.12 12.80
CA HIS A 77 -4.90 16.73 12.92
C HIS A 77 -3.93 15.76 12.24
N GLY A 78 -3.40 16.12 11.06
CA GLY A 78 -2.38 15.34 10.38
C GLY A 78 -1.13 15.13 11.23
N ASP A 79 -0.62 16.21 11.82
CA ASP A 79 0.54 16.20 12.70
C ASP A 79 0.28 15.33 13.95
N ALA A 80 -0.87 15.49 14.59
CA ALA A 80 -1.26 14.69 15.75
C ALA A 80 -1.32 13.18 15.45
N ILE A 81 -1.82 12.78 14.28
CA ILE A 81 -1.83 11.38 13.83
C ILE A 81 -0.40 10.86 13.66
N MET A 82 0.46 11.63 12.99
CA MET A 82 1.85 11.23 12.77
C MET A 82 2.65 11.16 14.08
N ASP A 83 2.39 12.05 15.04
CA ASP A 83 3.03 12.03 16.36
C ASP A 83 2.59 10.83 17.21
N ARG A 84 1.32 10.46 17.13
CA ARG A 84 0.81 9.21 17.73
C ARG A 84 1.54 8.00 17.16
N LEU A 85 1.65 7.90 15.84
CA LEU A 85 2.34 6.81 15.16
C LEU A 85 3.85 6.79 15.48
N LYS A 86 4.52 7.94 15.54
CA LYS A 86 5.92 8.05 15.98
C LYS A 86 6.10 7.62 17.43
N SER A 87 5.12 7.87 18.30
CA SER A 87 5.14 7.38 19.67
C SER A 87 5.05 5.85 19.71
N LEU A 88 4.25 5.24 18.84
CA LEU A 88 4.22 3.78 18.67
C LEU A 88 5.57 3.23 18.19
N LEU A 89 6.24 3.91 17.25
CA LEU A 89 7.58 3.53 16.79
C LEU A 89 8.59 3.51 17.95
N LYS A 90 8.57 4.54 18.81
CA LYS A 90 9.46 4.61 19.99
C LYS A 90 9.20 3.49 20.99
N LEU A 91 7.93 3.09 21.15
CA LEU A 91 7.56 1.96 22.02
C LEU A 91 7.95 0.61 21.42
N GLY A 92 8.08 0.53 20.09
CA GLY A 92 8.29 -0.71 19.35
C GLY A 92 7.03 -1.57 19.24
N VAL A 93 6.97 -2.42 18.21
CA VAL A 93 5.82 -3.30 17.94
C VAL A 93 6.15 -4.79 18.06
N LYS A 94 7.42 -5.16 18.10
CA LYS A 94 7.87 -6.55 18.04
C LYS A 94 7.26 -7.38 19.18
N ASP A 95 6.69 -8.55 18.83
CA ASP A 95 6.02 -9.51 19.71
C ASP A 95 4.78 -8.96 20.45
N ARG A 96 4.41 -7.69 20.24
CA ARG A 96 3.20 -7.11 20.83
C ARG A 96 1.98 -7.59 20.07
N LYS A 97 0.93 -7.94 20.83
CA LYS A 97 -0.37 -8.29 20.30
C LYS A 97 -1.25 -7.05 20.16
N PHE A 98 -1.89 -6.93 19.02
CA PHE A 98 -2.88 -5.90 18.72
C PHE A 98 -4.19 -6.60 18.38
N GLU A 99 -5.26 -6.23 19.06
CA GLU A 99 -6.57 -6.86 18.89
C GLU A 99 -7.56 -5.86 18.31
N THR A 100 -8.29 -6.27 17.28
CA THR A 100 -9.42 -5.49 16.76
C THR A 100 -10.61 -5.57 17.70
N SER A 101 -11.60 -4.68 17.55
CA SER A 101 -12.82 -4.71 18.36
C SER A 101 -13.64 -5.99 18.15
N HIS A 102 -13.40 -6.69 17.03
CA HIS A 102 -14.04 -7.95 16.68
C HIS A 102 -13.17 -9.18 17.01
N GLY A 103 -12.09 -9.02 17.77
CA GLY A 103 -11.29 -10.13 18.31
C GLY A 103 -10.28 -10.75 17.34
N HIS A 104 -9.94 -10.09 16.24
CA HIS A 104 -8.83 -10.51 15.40
C HIS A 104 -7.51 -10.03 16.02
N THR A 105 -6.55 -10.93 16.21
CA THR A 105 -5.24 -10.60 16.81
C THR A 105 -4.14 -10.56 15.75
N PHE A 106 -3.37 -9.48 15.75
CA PHE A 106 -2.16 -9.32 14.96
C PHE A 106 -0.94 -9.28 15.90
N VAL A 107 0.18 -9.86 15.48
CA VAL A 107 1.44 -9.83 16.24
C VAL A 107 2.44 -8.96 15.48
N GLY A 108 2.88 -7.86 16.11
CA GLY A 108 3.82 -6.94 15.49
C GLY A 108 5.19 -7.58 15.31
N ASP A 109 5.83 -7.27 14.19
CA ASP A 109 7.16 -7.78 13.83
C ASP A 109 8.17 -6.63 13.76
N PHE A 110 7.91 -5.65 12.88
CA PHE A 110 8.81 -4.55 12.60
C PHE A 110 8.05 -3.23 12.42
N CYS A 111 8.66 -2.12 12.79
CA CYS A 111 8.14 -0.81 12.49
C CYS A 111 9.27 0.22 12.31
N ASP A 112 9.10 1.15 11.38
CA ASP A 112 10.02 2.26 11.14
C ASP A 112 9.32 3.49 10.55
N ASP A 113 10.06 4.60 10.47
CA ASP A 113 9.74 5.72 9.59
C ASP A 113 10.68 5.62 8.39
N PHE A 114 10.11 5.30 7.23
CA PHE A 114 10.88 4.86 6.07
C PHE A 114 11.85 5.95 5.59
N SER A 115 13.10 5.55 5.40
CA SER A 115 14.10 6.32 4.68
C SER A 115 14.69 5.50 3.53
N TYR A 116 15.21 6.21 2.54
CA TYR A 116 15.86 5.62 1.38
C TYR A 116 17.17 6.37 1.09
N VAL A 117 18.24 5.61 0.87
CA VAL A 117 19.52 6.12 0.40
C VAL A 117 19.67 5.71 -1.05
N ASP A 118 19.78 6.70 -1.94
CA ASP A 118 19.89 6.43 -3.37
C ASP A 118 21.24 5.76 -3.70
N PRO A 119 21.27 4.60 -4.37
CA PRO A 119 22.51 3.89 -4.67
C PRO A 119 23.35 4.55 -5.77
N VAL A 120 22.83 5.55 -6.49
CA VAL A 120 23.52 6.27 -7.57
C VAL A 120 24.15 7.56 -7.07
N ASP A 121 23.36 8.42 -6.42
CA ASP A 121 23.83 9.73 -5.97
C ASP A 121 24.09 9.82 -4.46
N HIS A 122 23.75 8.75 -3.72
CA HIS A 122 23.94 8.63 -2.27
C HIS A 122 23.17 9.66 -1.43
N SER A 123 22.21 10.37 -2.03
CA SER A 123 21.30 11.24 -1.29
C SER A 123 20.41 10.40 -0.37
N GLU A 124 20.09 10.95 0.80
CA GLU A 124 19.22 10.31 1.78
C GLU A 124 17.90 11.07 1.89
N THR A 125 16.78 10.37 1.66
CA THR A 125 15.44 10.90 1.86
C THR A 125 14.81 10.23 3.07
N LYS A 126 14.44 11.03 4.08
CA LYS A 126 13.82 10.56 5.35
C LYS A 126 12.33 10.86 5.39
N ASN A 127 11.65 10.30 6.40
CA ASN A 127 10.26 10.61 6.75
C ASN A 127 9.28 10.31 5.61
N GLN A 128 9.50 9.23 4.86
CA GLN A 128 8.72 8.91 3.66
C GLN A 128 7.46 8.08 3.94
N GLY A 129 7.23 7.74 5.20
CA GLY A 129 6.02 7.08 5.66
C GLY A 129 6.31 6.11 6.79
N ILE A 130 5.41 6.07 7.76
CA ILE A 130 5.52 5.14 8.88
C ILE A 130 5.02 3.77 8.42
N ARG A 131 5.83 2.73 8.62
CA ARG A 131 5.48 1.36 8.27
C ARG A 131 5.37 0.52 9.53
N ILE A 132 4.35 -0.33 9.57
CA ILE A 132 4.15 -1.33 10.62
C ILE A 132 3.91 -2.67 9.93
N MET A 133 4.73 -3.66 10.26
CA MET A 133 4.70 -5.00 9.71
C MET A 133 4.35 -5.99 10.81
N PHE A 134 3.60 -7.03 10.45
CA PHE A 134 3.15 -8.07 11.35
C PHE A 134 3.66 -9.43 10.88
N THR A 135 3.72 -10.40 11.79
CA THR A 135 4.32 -11.72 11.54
C THR A 135 3.55 -12.57 10.52
N ASP A 136 2.31 -12.21 10.21
CA ASP A 136 1.46 -12.87 9.21
C ASP A 136 1.67 -12.34 7.79
N GLY A 137 2.58 -11.38 7.60
CA GLY A 137 2.83 -10.72 6.31
C GLY A 137 1.94 -9.49 6.07
N THR A 138 1.10 -9.12 7.03
CA THR A 138 0.36 -7.84 6.98
C THR A 138 1.32 -6.67 7.13
N ARG A 139 1.08 -5.62 6.35
CA ARG A 139 1.78 -4.34 6.45
C ARG A 139 0.79 -3.18 6.34
N PHE A 140 1.00 -2.20 7.22
CA PHE A 140 0.35 -0.91 7.17
C PHE A 140 1.40 0.16 6.85
N VAL A 141 1.04 1.09 5.97
CA VAL A 141 1.85 2.28 5.70
C VAL A 141 0.98 3.52 5.92
N PHE A 142 1.54 4.54 6.56
CA PHE A 142 0.88 5.81 6.81
C PHE A 142 1.72 6.94 6.21
N ARG A 143 1.14 7.72 5.31
CA ARG A 143 1.81 8.87 4.70
C ARG A 143 0.95 10.11 4.88
N LEU A 144 1.59 11.21 5.28
CA LEU A 144 0.97 12.51 5.33
C LEU A 144 1.53 13.35 4.18
N SER A 145 0.66 13.98 3.41
CA SER A 145 1.05 14.85 2.30
C SER A 145 0.29 16.18 2.34
N GLY A 146 0.86 17.23 1.76
CA GLY A 146 0.17 18.51 1.59
C GLY A 146 -0.03 19.35 2.86
N THR A 147 0.89 19.38 3.81
CA THR A 147 0.76 20.11 5.10
C THR A 147 0.69 21.66 4.99
N GLY A 148 0.51 22.22 3.79
CA GLY A 148 0.40 23.65 3.54
C GLY A 148 -1.00 24.23 3.79
N SER A 149 -1.28 25.41 3.23
CA SER A 149 -2.55 26.13 3.42
C SER A 149 -3.80 25.40 2.92
N SER A 150 -3.64 24.38 2.07
CA SER A 150 -4.73 23.57 1.51
C SER A 150 -5.16 22.40 2.41
N GLY A 151 -4.54 22.22 3.57
CA GLY A 151 -4.81 21.12 4.49
C GLY A 151 -4.10 19.82 4.11
N ALA A 152 -3.93 18.93 5.08
CA ALA A 152 -3.19 17.70 4.93
C ALA A 152 -4.05 16.56 4.36
N THR A 153 -3.43 15.66 3.61
CA THR A 153 -4.02 14.38 3.19
C THR A 153 -3.28 13.23 3.85
N LEU A 154 -3.97 12.51 4.73
CA LEU A 154 -3.50 11.24 5.27
C LEU A 154 -3.87 10.12 4.30
N ARG A 155 -2.87 9.34 3.90
CA ARG A 155 -3.05 8.11 3.14
C ARG A 155 -2.69 6.92 4.02
N VAL A 156 -3.63 5.99 4.15
CA VAL A 156 -3.48 4.73 4.89
C VAL A 156 -3.46 3.60 3.89
N TYR A 157 -2.36 2.88 3.82
CA TYR A 157 -2.18 1.72 2.95
C TYR A 157 -2.25 0.47 3.80
N VAL A 158 -3.00 -0.51 3.33
CA VAL A 158 -3.15 -1.81 4.00
C VAL A 158 -2.90 -2.89 2.98
N ASP A 159 -1.87 -3.72 3.21
CA ASP A 159 -1.61 -4.89 2.41
C ASP A 159 -1.30 -6.15 3.23
N THR A 160 -1.67 -7.31 2.69
CA THR A 160 -1.38 -8.61 3.32
C THR A 160 -1.32 -9.70 2.26
N PHE A 161 -0.49 -10.70 2.50
CA PHE A 161 -0.25 -11.81 1.57
C PHE A 161 -1.18 -12.99 1.88
N GLU A 162 -1.83 -13.52 0.85
CA GLU A 162 -2.63 -14.74 0.94
C GLU A 162 -2.10 -15.80 -0.05
N PRO A 163 -1.45 -16.87 0.44
CA PRO A 163 -0.99 -17.96 -0.41
C PRO A 163 -2.10 -18.90 -0.89
N ASP A 164 -3.22 -19.02 -0.18
CA ASP A 164 -4.30 -19.99 -0.46
C ASP A 164 -5.18 -19.55 -1.65
N PRO A 165 -5.13 -20.28 -2.78
CA PRO A 165 -5.94 -19.97 -3.95
C PRO A 165 -7.45 -19.97 -3.70
N ALA A 166 -7.94 -20.74 -2.72
CA ALA A 166 -9.36 -20.78 -2.38
C ALA A 166 -9.89 -19.42 -1.87
N LYS A 167 -9.00 -18.59 -1.32
CA LYS A 167 -9.35 -17.27 -0.79
C LYS A 167 -9.09 -16.13 -1.77
N HIS A 168 -8.36 -16.38 -2.87
CA HIS A 168 -8.00 -15.36 -3.85
C HIS A 168 -9.20 -14.73 -4.55
N ALA A 169 -10.39 -15.32 -4.51
CA ALA A 169 -11.59 -14.73 -5.10
C ALA A 169 -12.36 -13.78 -4.16
N ILE A 170 -11.98 -13.72 -2.87
CA ILE A 170 -12.65 -12.85 -1.89
C ILE A 170 -12.45 -11.38 -2.31
N GLN A 171 -13.48 -10.55 -2.10
CA GLN A 171 -13.38 -9.11 -2.36
C GLN A 171 -12.41 -8.45 -1.37
N SER A 172 -11.57 -7.53 -1.84
CA SER A 172 -10.51 -6.93 -1.01
C SER A 172 -11.03 -6.27 0.27
N GLN A 173 -12.12 -5.48 0.17
CA GLN A 173 -12.69 -4.81 1.35
C GLN A 173 -13.28 -5.79 2.38
N VAL A 174 -13.73 -6.97 1.94
CA VAL A 174 -14.22 -8.03 2.82
C VAL A 174 -13.04 -8.72 3.51
N TYR A 175 -12.03 -9.11 2.74
CA TYR A 175 -10.83 -9.77 3.26
C TYR A 175 -10.05 -8.88 4.23
N LEU A 176 -9.89 -7.61 3.87
CA LEU A 176 -9.10 -6.64 4.63
C LEU A 176 -9.87 -6.00 5.80
N LYS A 177 -11.12 -6.37 6.07
CA LYS A 177 -11.96 -5.69 7.09
C LYS A 177 -11.25 -5.52 8.44
N ALA A 178 -10.71 -6.60 9.01
CA ALA A 178 -9.99 -6.56 10.28
C ALA A 178 -8.65 -5.78 10.20
N HIS A 179 -7.99 -5.85 9.05
CA HIS A 179 -6.71 -5.19 8.78
C HIS A 179 -6.90 -3.66 8.74
N ILE A 180 -7.93 -3.20 8.02
CA ILE A 180 -8.33 -1.79 7.95
C ILE A 180 -8.75 -1.30 9.33
N GLU A 181 -9.58 -2.06 10.04
CA GLU A 181 -9.99 -1.72 11.41
C GLU A 181 -8.77 -1.46 12.31
N LEU A 182 -7.80 -2.38 12.32
CA LEU A 182 -6.59 -2.18 13.12
C LEU A 182 -5.77 -0.97 12.65
N ALA A 183 -5.57 -0.81 11.34
CA ALA A 183 -4.80 0.32 10.81
C ALA A 183 -5.40 1.68 11.23
N LEU A 184 -6.72 1.79 11.22
CA LEU A 184 -7.44 3.00 11.65
C LEU A 184 -7.39 3.21 13.17
N GLN A 185 -7.44 2.14 13.98
CA GLN A 185 -7.25 2.20 15.44
C GLN A 185 -5.84 2.69 15.82
N LEU A 186 -4.82 2.19 15.12
CA LEU A 186 -3.43 2.55 15.38
C LEU A 186 -3.18 4.04 15.10
N CYS A 187 -3.63 4.55 13.95
CA CYS A 187 -3.46 5.97 13.61
C CYS A 187 -4.43 6.89 14.37
N GLY A 188 -5.54 6.36 14.89
CA GLY A 188 -6.52 7.13 15.66
C GLY A 188 -7.26 8.18 14.83
N VAL A 189 -7.38 7.99 13.51
CA VAL A 189 -7.93 9.02 12.60
C VAL A 189 -9.33 9.46 13.02
N THR A 190 -10.20 8.56 13.47
CA THR A 190 -11.55 8.92 13.92
C THR A 190 -11.55 9.72 15.21
N GLU A 191 -10.70 9.36 16.18
CA GLU A 191 -10.56 10.09 17.45
C GLU A 191 -10.03 11.51 17.22
N ILE A 192 -9.07 11.66 16.30
CA ILE A 192 -8.36 12.92 16.07
C ILE A 192 -9.12 13.84 15.12
N THR A 193 -9.72 13.31 14.06
CA THR A 193 -10.36 14.12 13.01
C THR A 193 -11.89 14.16 13.12
N GLY A 194 -12.49 13.29 13.93
CA GLY A 194 -13.95 13.06 13.94
C GLY A 194 -14.49 12.34 12.70
N ARG A 195 -13.65 11.99 11.72
CA ARG A 195 -14.09 11.33 10.48
C ARG A 195 -14.29 9.83 10.69
N SER A 196 -15.48 9.35 10.34
CA SER A 196 -15.86 7.94 10.40
C SER A 196 -15.55 7.16 9.12
N ALA A 197 -15.20 7.83 8.03
CA ALA A 197 -14.92 7.23 6.72
C ALA A 197 -13.84 8.04 5.96
N PRO A 198 -13.06 7.39 5.08
CA PRO A 198 -12.16 8.09 4.17
C PRO A 198 -12.95 8.88 3.11
N THR A 199 -12.29 9.87 2.51
CA THR A 199 -12.81 10.60 1.35
C THR A 199 -12.79 9.73 0.10
N VAL A 200 -11.70 8.97 -0.09
CA VAL A 200 -11.52 8.07 -1.25
C VAL A 200 -11.01 6.71 -0.77
N ILE A 201 -11.52 5.65 -1.42
CA ILE A 201 -11.05 4.27 -1.25
C ILE A 201 -10.56 3.80 -2.61
N THR A 202 -9.34 3.28 -2.65
CA THR A 202 -8.75 2.58 -3.81
C THR A 202 -8.50 1.12 -3.48
#